data_AF-A0A3D0N7X6-F1
#
_entry.id   AF-A0A3D0N7X6-F1
#
_cell.length_a   1.000
_cell.length_b   1.000
_cell.length_c   1.000
_cell.angle_alpha   90.00
_cell.angle_beta   90.00
_cell.angle_gamma   90.00
#
_symmetry.space_group_name_H-M   'P 1'
#
loop_
_entity.id
_entity.type
_entity.pdbx_description
1 polymer ?
#
loop_
_entity_poly.entity_id
_entity_poly.type
_entity_poly.pdbx_seq_one_letter_code
_entity_poly.pdbx_strand_id
1 'polypeptide(L)' 'MIQTTTRLRVADNSGVRELYCIRVMGRGRSTVASLGDEIICSTKAVTPQSPI' A
#
# COMPACT_ATOMS: atom_id res chain seq x y z
N MET A 1 -0.30 -8.85 8.51
CA MET A 1 -1.65 -8.30 8.74
C MET A 1 -1.62 -6.82 8.38
N ILE A 2 -2.40 -6.41 7.39
CA ILE A 2 -2.45 -5.04 6.88
C ILE A 2 -3.91 -4.58 6.94
N GLN A 3 -4.17 -3.41 7.51
CA GLN A 3 -5.51 -2.81 7.58
C GLN A 3 -5.51 -1.42 6.99
N THR A 4 -6.69 -0.83 6.81
CA THR A 4 -6.84 0.60 6.52
C THR A 4 -6.00 1.42 7.51
N THR A 5 -5.37 2.48 7.04
CA THR A 5 -4.45 3.38 7.77
C THR A 5 -3.04 2.83 8.06
N THR A 6 -2.75 1.59 7.67
CA THR A 6 -1.39 1.04 7.78
C THR A 6 -0.43 1.77 6.83
N ARG A 7 0.77 2.11 7.32
CA ARG A 7 1.89 2.54 6.47
C ARG A 7 2.75 1.35 6.05
N LEU A 8 3.08 1.31 4.76
CA LEU A 8 3.81 0.20 4.14
C LEU A 8 5.05 0.73 3.44
N ARG A 9 6.14 -0.03 3.52
CA ARG A 9 7.32 0.20 2.68
C ARG A 9 7.12 -0.48 1.34
N VAL A 10 7.53 0.19 0.27
CA VAL A 10 7.48 -0.36 -1.09
C VAL A 10 8.75 -1.15 -1.35
N ALA A 11 8.60 -2.31 -2.00
CA ALA A 11 9.68 -3.24 -2.30
C ALA A 11 9.87 -3.44 -3.81
N ASP A 12 9.53 -2.43 -4.61
CA ASP A 12 9.72 -2.38 -6.05
C ASP A 12 10.60 -1.19 -6.46
N ASN A 13 10.74 -0.99 -7.77
CA ASN A 13 11.51 0.10 -8.38
C ASN A 13 10.64 1.25 -8.92
N SER A 14 9.40 1.41 -8.42
CA SER A 14 8.49 2.49 -8.84
C SER A 14 8.95 3.90 -8.45
N GLY A 15 9.91 4.02 -7.52
CA GLY A 15 10.35 5.29 -6.95
C GLY A 15 9.60 5.68 -5.67
N VAL A 16 8.52 4.98 -5.33
CA VAL A 16 7.79 5.19 -4.06
C VAL A 16 8.56 4.52 -2.91
N ARG A 17 8.63 5.18 -1.76
CA ARG A 17 9.25 4.66 -0.52
C ARG A 17 8.22 4.22 0.49
N GLU A 18 7.15 5.00 0.66
CA GLU A 18 6.08 4.72 1.61
C GLU A 18 4.69 4.88 1.00
N LEU A 19 3.80 3.96 1.37
CA LEU A 19 2.39 3.94 1.02
C LEU A 19 1.53 4.02 2.28
N TYR A 20 0.31 4.52 2.11
CA TYR A 20 -0.75 4.50 3.12
C TYR A 20 -1.96 3.72 2.58
N CYS A 21 -2.33 2.65 3.28
CA CYS A 21 -3.47 1.80 2.92
C CYS A 21 -4.81 2.54 3.12
N ILE A 22 -5.60 2.64 2.06
CA ILE A 22 -6.93 3.26 2.07
C ILE A 22 -8.02 2.20 2.16
N ARG A 23 -7.84 1.06 1.49
CA ARG A 23 -8.83 -0.03 1.46
C ARG A 23 -8.17 -1.37 1.14
N VAL A 24 -8.63 -2.43 1.80
CA VAL A 24 -8.34 -3.83 1.45
C VAL A 24 -9.38 -4.34 0.45
N MET A 25 -8.92 -5.00 -0.63
CA MET A 25 -9.78 -5.50 -1.70
C MET A 25 -9.97 -7.02 -1.60
N GLY A 26 -11.05 -7.54 -2.20
CA GLY A 26 -11.26 -8.98 -2.40
C GLY A 26 -11.48 -9.85 -1.14
N ARG A 27 -11.55 -9.25 0.06
CA ARG A 27 -11.57 -9.95 1.35
C ARG A 27 -12.96 -10.14 1.98
N GLY A 28 -14.04 -9.97 1.22
CA GLY A 28 -15.41 -10.18 1.70
C GLY A 28 -15.75 -9.34 2.93
N ARG A 29 -16.04 -9.98 4.08
CA ARG A 29 -16.29 -9.31 5.37
C ARG A 29 -15.02 -8.96 6.15
N SER A 30 -13.85 -9.47 5.75
CA SER A 30 -12.59 -9.16 6.42
C SER A 30 -12.13 -7.75 6.06
N THR A 31 -11.71 -7.00 7.07
CA THR A 31 -11.11 -5.66 6.94
C THR A 31 -9.59 -5.71 6.87
N VAL A 32 -9.01 -6.91 6.81
CA VAL A 32 -7.59 -7.15 6.97
C VAL A 32 -7.02 -7.98 5.83
N ALA A 33 -5.87 -7.54 5.33
CA ALA A 33 -5.06 -8.18 4.29
C ALA A 33 -3.88 -8.96 4.87
N SER A 34 -3.46 -9.96 4.11
CA SER A 34 -2.29 -10.82 4.26
C SER A 34 -1.55 -10.92 2.92
N LEU A 35 -0.50 -11.74 2.85
CA LEU A 35 0.26 -11.94 1.62
C LEU A 35 -0.65 -12.43 0.49
N GLY A 36 -0.49 -11.83 -0.70
CA GLY A 36 -1.27 -12.14 -1.89
C GLY A 36 -2.57 -11.34 -2.05
N ASP A 37 -3.02 -10.60 -1.04
CA ASP A 37 -4.18 -9.72 -1.17
C ASP A 37 -3.80 -8.38 -1.82
N GLU A 38 -4.76 -7.81 -2.54
CA GLU A 38 -4.64 -6.49 -3.14
C GLU A 38 -5.19 -5.40 -2.21
N ILE A 39 -4.57 -4.22 -2.26
CA ILE A 39 -4.98 -3.04 -1.51
C ILE A 39 -5.00 -1.81 -2.40
N ILE A 40 -5.91 -0.87 -2.10
CA ILE A 40 -5.87 0.48 -2.63
C ILE A 40 -5.07 1.34 -1.65
N CYS A 41 -4.09 2.09 -2.16
CA CYS A 41 -3.19 2.89 -1.35
C CYS A 41 -2.90 4.26 -1.97
N SER A 42 -2.40 5.19 -1.14
CA SER A 42 -1.84 6.47 -1.59
C SER A 42 -0.35 6.55 -1.29
N THR A 43 0.39 7.27 -2.12
CA THR A 43 1.81 7.55 -1.91
C THR A 43 2.01 8.55 -0.76
N LYS A 44 3.04 8.33 0.07
CA LYS A 44 3.40 9.22 1.18
C LYS A 44 4.83 9.70 1.14
N ALA A 45 5.74 8.91 0.59
CA ALA A 45 7.11 9.33 0.34
C ALA A 45 7.57 8.76 -1.00
N VAL A 46 8.24 9.59 -1.79
CA VAL A 46 8.69 9.27 -3.13
C VAL A 46 10.11 9.80 -3.33
N THR A 47 10.91 9.16 -4.18
CA THR A 47 12.23 9.67 -4.56
C THR A 47 12.10 10.92 -5.44
N PRO A 48 12.93 11.97 -5.25
CA PRO A 48 12.79 13.22 -5.99
C PRO A 48 12.90 13.11 -7.52
N GLN A 49 13.57 12.08 -8.02
CA GLN A 49 13.76 11.83 -9.46
C GLN A 49 12.63 11.01 -10.09
N SER A 50 11.68 10.50 -9.29
CA SER A 50 10.54 9.74 -9.78
C SER A 50 9.56 10.66 -10.52
N PRO A 51 8.99 10.22 -11.66
CA PRO A 51 7.94 10.96 -12.37
C PRO A 51 6.55 10.83 -11.73
N ILE A 52 6.37 9.82 -10.86
CA ILE A 52 5.26 9.70 -9.90
C ILE A 52 5.63 10.53 -8.66
#